data_AF-A0A838FAN2-F1
#
_entry.id   AF-A0A838FAN2-F1
#
_cell.length_a   1.000
_cell.length_b   1.000
_cell.length_c   1.000
_cell.angle_alpha   90.00
_cell.angle_beta   90.00
_cell.angle_gamma   90.00
#
_symmetry.space_group_name_H-M   'P 1'
#
loop_
_entity.id
_entity.type
_entity.pdbx_description
1 polymer ?
#
loop_
_entity_poly.entity_id
_entity_poly.type
_entity_poly.pdbx_seq_one_letter_code
_entity_poly.pdbx_strand_id
1 'polypeptide(L)' 'MNNRITELFNISYPIIQAGMVWCSGWELTSAVSNAGGLGIIGSGSMYPDILKQ' A
#
# COMPACT_ATOMS: atom_id res chain seq x y z
N MET A 1 1.40 4.64 -18.23
CA MET A 1 0.01 5.12 -18.43
C MET A 1 -0.20 6.21 -17.40
N ASN A 2 -0.28 7.49 -17.79
CA ASN A 2 -0.39 8.60 -16.84
C ASN A 2 -1.85 8.97 -16.61
N ASN A 3 -2.28 9.03 -15.35
CA ASN A 3 -3.57 9.54 -14.94
C ASN A 3 -3.47 10.31 -13.61
N ARG A 4 -4.59 10.90 -13.18
CA ARG A 4 -4.67 11.72 -11.96
C ARG A 4 -4.19 10.99 -10.70
N ILE A 5 -4.34 9.66 -10.63
CA ILE A 5 -3.93 8.85 -9.47
C ILE A 5 -2.42 8.63 -9.47
N THR A 6 -1.84 8.28 -10.62
CA THR A 6 -0.38 8.11 -10.75
C THR A 6 0.37 9.41 -10.47
N GLU A 7 -0.19 10.55 -10.90
CA GLU A 7 0.36 11.88 -10.63
C GLU A 7 0.21 12.29 -9.16
N LEU A 8 -0.95 12.03 -8.54
CA LEU A 8 -1.21 12.40 -7.15
C LEU A 8 -0.32 11.63 -6.15
N PHE A 9 -0.13 10.33 -6.39
CA PHE A 9 0.61 9.46 -5.47
C PHE A 9 2.04 9.16 -5.91
N ASN A 10 2.47 9.69 -7.07
CA ASN A 10 3.78 9.44 -7.65
C ASN A 10 4.11 7.94 -7.80
N ILE A 11 3.19 7.20 -8.40
CA ILE A 11 3.30 5.74 -8.65
C ILE A 11 3.31 5.46 -10.16
N SER A 12 3.93 4.35 -10.56
CA SER A 12 4.08 3.98 -11.99
C SER A 12 2.81 3.38 -12.59
N TYR A 13 2.04 2.67 -11.77
CA TYR A 13 0.84 1.96 -12.18
C TYR A 13 -0.36 2.44 -11.36
N PRO A 14 -1.53 2.67 -11.99
CA PRO A 14 -2.76 3.02 -11.27
C PRO A 14 -3.41 1.79 -10.62
N ILE A 15 -2.60 0.98 -9.93
CA ILE A 15 -3.00 -0.24 -9.24
C ILE A 15 -2.83 -0.01 -7.76
N ILE A 16 -3.91 -0.21 -7.01
CA ILE A 16 -3.97 0.00 -5.57
C ILE A 16 -4.26 -1.34 -4.90
N GLN A 17 -3.39 -1.76 -4.00
CA GLN A 17 -3.61 -2.93 -3.16
C GLN A 17 -4.54 -2.55 -2.01
N ALA A 18 -5.70 -3.20 -1.91
CA ALA A 18 -6.69 -2.92 -0.87
C ALA A 18 -6.18 -3.32 0.52
N GLY A 19 -6.26 -2.43 1.51
CA GLY A 19 -5.89 -2.72 2.89
C GLY A 19 -6.77 -3.81 3.50
N MET A 20 -6.22 -5.01 3.67
CA MET A 20 -6.90 -6.18 4.25
C MET A 20 -6.26 -6.52 5.59
N VAL A 21 -7.06 -6.50 6.65
CA VAL A 21 -6.58 -6.92 7.98
C VAL A 21 -6.08 -8.37 7.89
N TRP A 22 -4.93 -8.66 8.52
CA TRP A 22 -4.23 -9.95 8.51
C TRP A 22 -3.55 -10.37 7.19
N CYS A 23 -3.86 -9.75 6.04
CA CYS A 23 -3.23 -10.09 4.76
C CYS A 23 -2.30 -8.99 4.23
N SER A 24 -2.60 -7.72 4.50
CA SER A 24 -1.85 -6.57 4.01
C SER A 24 -0.82 -6.09 5.03
N GLY A 25 0.14 -6.97 5.33
CA GLY A 25 1.31 -6.63 6.14
C GLY A 25 2.38 -5.86 5.36
N TRP A 26 3.47 -5.51 6.04
CA TRP A 26 4.60 -4.77 5.45
C TRP A 26 5.20 -5.46 4.23
N GLU A 27 5.23 -6.79 4.20
CA GLU A 27 5.81 -7.57 3.11
C GLU A 27 5.02 -7.38 1.80
N LEU A 28 3.71 -7.61 1.83
CA LEU A 28 2.86 -7.42 0.66
C LEU A 28 2.81 -5.95 0.22
N THR A 29 2.63 -5.04 1.17
CA THR A 29 2.55 -3.60 0.88
C THR A 29 3.86 -3.08 0.28
N SER A 30 5.01 -3.48 0.81
CA SER A 30 6.31 -3.08 0.25
C SER A 30 6.55 -3.68 -1.12
N ALA A 31 6.18 -4.95 -1.36
CA ALA A 31 6.30 -5.58 -2.67
C ALA A 31 5.49 -4.84 -3.74
N VAL A 32 4.24 -4.45 -3.43
CA VAL A 32 3.38 -3.68 -4.35
C VAL A 32 3.97 -2.30 -4.65
N SER A 33 4.41 -1.59 -3.60
CA SER A 33 5.01 -0.26 -3.76
C SER A 33 6.33 -0.31 -4.54
N ASN A 34 7.18 -1.31 -4.29
CA ASN A 34 8.43 -1.52 -5.02
C ASN A 34 8.18 -1.90 -6.50
N ALA A 35 7.08 -2.59 -6.78
CA ALA A 35 6.65 -2.86 -8.15
C ALA A 35 6.02 -1.64 -8.85
N GLY A 36 5.88 -0.50 -8.15
CA GLY A 36 5.38 0.76 -8.72
C GLY A 36 3.87 0.96 -8.61
N GLY A 37 3.17 0.16 -7.81
CA GLY A 37 1.76 0.40 -7.42
C GLY A 37 1.65 1.15 -6.09
N LEU A 38 0.42 1.29 -5.58
CA LEU A 38 0.17 1.83 -4.24
C LEU A 38 -0.17 0.70 -3.26
N GLY A 39 0.76 0.34 -2.39
CA GLY A 39 0.53 -0.60 -1.29
C GLY A 39 -0.11 0.08 -0.07
N ILE A 40 -1.04 -0.62 0.60
CA ILE A 40 -1.75 -0.12 1.79
C ILE A 40 -1.70 -1.17 2.90
N ILE A 41 -1.16 -0.78 4.05
CA ILE A 41 -1.13 -1.63 5.25
C ILE A 41 -2.54 -1.77 5.82
N GLY A 42 -2.97 -3.01 6.07
CA GLY A 42 -4.26 -3.33 6.67
C GLY A 42 -4.24 -3.18 8.19
N SER A 43 -4.21 -1.93 8.69
CA SER A 43 -3.99 -1.63 10.12
C SER A 43 -5.26 -1.62 10.98
N GLY A 44 -6.41 -2.06 10.46
CA GLY A 44 -7.72 -1.93 11.12
C GLY A 44 -7.84 -2.56 12.51
N SER A 45 -7.02 -3.57 12.82
CA SER A 45 -6.97 -4.21 14.15
C SER A 45 -5.59 -4.14 14.81
N MET A 46 -4.69 -3.29 14.30
CA MET A 46 -3.32 -3.16 14.83
C MET A 46 -3.26 -2.16 15.97
N TYR A 47 -2.45 -2.47 16.99
CA TYR A 47 -2.06 -1.48 17.99
C TYR A 47 -1.10 -0.45 17.37
N PRO A 48 -1.08 0.82 17.84
CA PRO A 48 -0.23 1.87 17.27
C PRO A 48 1.26 1.50 17.22
N ASP A 49 1.78 0.82 18.25
CA ASP A 49 3.18 0.42 18.31
C ASP A 49 3.55 -0.63 17.26
N ILE A 50 2.59 -1.46 16.84
CA ILE A 50 2.79 -2.46 15.79
C ILE A 50 2.82 -1.79 14.42
N LEU A 51 1.91 -0.83 14.18
CA LEU A 51 1.87 -0.09 12.91
C LEU A 51 3.13 0.76 12.68
N LYS A 52 3.80 1.16 13.76
CA LYS A 52 4.99 2.01 13.71
C LYS A 52 6.27 1.25 13.31
N GLN A 53 6.28 -0.08 13.45
CA GLN A 53 7.40 -0.95 13.07
C GLN A 53 7.45 -1.13 11.55
#